data_AF-A0A8S0TJ50-F1
#
_entry.id   AF-A0A8S0TJ50-F1
#
_cell.length_a   1.000
_cell.length_b   1.000
_cell.length_c   1.000
_cell.angle_alpha   90.00
_cell.angle_beta   90.00
_cell.angle_gamma   90.00
#
_symmetry.space_group_name_H-M   'P 1'
#
loop_
_entity.id
_entity.type
_entity.pdbx_description
1 polymer ?
#
loop_
_entity_poly.entity_id
_entity_poly.type
_entity_poly.pdbx_seq_one_letter_code
_entity_poly.pdbx_strand_id
1 'polypeptide(L)'
;MAGGSDAVESTTLSCAKCGKPAHLQCPKCVELKLPREGAAFCSQDCFKVSWSSHKSVHSKSISSSAPVNPGEQNAASQNDGWLYCLRKGNARSHELPHFDWTGQLRPYPISKRRPIPNQIDQPDWALDGIPKIEPNSDLQYHVEIKAPDQIEKMRETCRIARDVLDAAARVIRPGITTDEIDAVVHEVTISAGGYPSPLNYNFFPKSCCTSVNEVICHGIPDARKLEDGDIVNVDVSVYYKGVHADLNETFFVGNVDESSQRLVQCTYECLEKAIAAVKPGVRFREIGEIINRHASMSGFSVVNVFFSVYPFFFWKNIPNLFPYFLPICESGEIVLWSWYWRSLPLCTKYSSLCEK
;
A
#
# COMPACT_ATOMS: atom_id res chain seq x y z
N MET A 1 1.49 30.05 -64.95
CA MET A 1 0.56 28.89 -64.99
C MET A 1 1.39 27.62 -65.11
N ALA A 2 1.13 26.49 -64.46
CA ALA A 2 0.43 26.15 -63.21
C ALA A 2 0.70 24.63 -63.00
N GLY A 3 0.75 24.05 -61.81
CA GLY A 3 0.77 24.55 -60.43
C GLY A 3 1.21 23.37 -59.52
N GLY A 4 1.69 23.64 -58.30
CA GLY A 4 2.15 22.57 -57.41
C GLY A 4 1.02 21.68 -56.89
N SER A 5 1.30 20.39 -56.69
CA SER A 5 0.39 19.43 -56.04
C SER A 5 1.13 18.69 -54.93
N ASP A 6 1.33 19.36 -53.79
CA ASP A 6 1.86 18.73 -52.59
C ASP A 6 0.90 17.66 -52.09
N ALA A 7 1.35 16.40 -52.09
CA ALA A 7 0.57 15.29 -51.58
C ALA A 7 0.55 15.33 -50.05
N VAL A 8 -0.50 15.91 -49.47
CA VAL A 8 -0.70 15.96 -48.01
C VAL A 8 -0.94 14.54 -47.49
N GLU A 9 0.10 13.95 -46.91
CA GLU A 9 0.09 12.58 -46.40
C GLU A 9 -0.84 12.46 -45.18
N SER A 10 -2.02 11.88 -45.40
CA SER A 10 -3.08 11.75 -44.40
C SER A 10 -2.73 10.69 -43.34
N THR A 11 -1.94 11.09 -42.34
CA THR A 11 -1.54 10.31 -41.17
C THR A 11 -2.76 9.84 -40.36
N THR A 12 -3.29 8.69 -40.75
CA THR A 12 -4.51 8.09 -40.20
C THR A 12 -4.21 7.46 -38.84
N LEU A 13 -4.48 8.19 -37.76
CA LEU A 13 -4.24 7.75 -36.39
C LEU A 13 -5.00 6.43 -36.09
N SER A 14 -4.33 5.52 -35.40
CA SER A 14 -4.90 4.24 -34.95
C SER A 14 -5.53 4.35 -33.54
N CYS A 15 -6.62 3.64 -33.30
CA CYS A 15 -7.30 3.59 -32.01
C CYS A 15 -6.44 2.89 -30.95
N ALA A 16 -6.15 3.59 -29.84
CA ALA A 16 -5.31 3.12 -28.74
C ALA A 16 -5.81 1.84 -28.03
N LYS A 17 -7.06 1.39 -28.30
CA LYS A 17 -7.60 0.14 -27.76
C LYS A 17 -7.63 -1.03 -28.75
N CYS A 18 -7.77 -0.76 -30.06
CA CYS A 18 -8.09 -1.81 -31.05
C CYS A 18 -7.52 -1.62 -32.46
N GLY A 19 -6.59 -0.67 -32.66
CA GLY A 19 -5.88 -0.46 -33.93
C GLY A 19 -6.69 0.18 -35.07
N LYS A 20 -8.03 0.05 -35.06
CA LYS A 20 -8.94 0.64 -36.07
C LYS A 20 -8.73 2.16 -36.24
N PRO A 21 -8.96 2.74 -37.44
CA PRO A 21 -8.86 4.18 -37.66
C PRO A 21 -9.62 5.01 -36.61
N ALA A 22 -8.93 5.95 -35.99
CA ALA A 22 -9.43 6.79 -34.92
C ALA A 22 -9.90 8.16 -35.45
N HIS A 23 -11.00 8.64 -34.89
CA HIS A 23 -11.64 9.91 -35.25
C HIS A 23 -12.11 10.71 -34.02
N LEU A 24 -11.93 10.15 -32.81
CA LEU A 24 -12.15 10.82 -31.53
C LEU A 24 -10.79 10.98 -30.82
N GLN A 25 -10.63 12.02 -30.01
CA GLN A 25 -9.45 12.27 -29.17
C GLN A 25 -9.90 12.57 -27.74
N CYS A 26 -9.07 12.25 -26.73
CA CYS A 26 -9.40 12.61 -25.35
C CYS A 26 -9.41 14.15 -25.19
N PRO A 27 -10.51 14.77 -24.70
CA PRO A 27 -10.58 16.23 -24.55
C PRO A 27 -9.46 16.80 -23.67
N LYS A 28 -9.08 16.08 -22.61
CA LYS A 28 -7.98 16.50 -21.71
C LYS A 28 -6.61 16.46 -22.40
N CYS A 29 -6.37 15.51 -23.30
CA CYS A 29 -5.13 15.50 -24.11
C CYS A 29 -5.07 16.68 -25.09
N VAL A 30 -6.21 17.07 -25.67
CA VAL A 30 -6.30 18.25 -26.55
C VAL A 30 -6.05 19.55 -25.77
N GLU A 31 -6.67 19.68 -24.58
CA GLU A 31 -6.46 20.80 -23.66
C GLU A 31 -4.99 20.93 -23.21
N LEU A 32 -4.36 19.80 -22.83
CA LEU A 32 -2.98 19.72 -22.38
C LEU A 32 -1.94 19.67 -23.52
N LYS A 33 -2.38 19.78 -24.79
CA LYS A 33 -1.52 19.70 -26.00
C LYS A 33 -0.62 18.45 -26.06
N LEU A 34 -1.12 17.32 -25.57
CA LEU A 34 -0.39 16.05 -25.54
C LEU A 34 -0.28 15.41 -26.94
N PRO A 35 0.72 14.54 -27.18
CA PRO A 35 0.83 13.76 -28.41
C PRO A 35 -0.46 13.00 -28.75
N ARG A 36 -0.71 12.83 -30.05
CA ARG A 36 -1.96 12.22 -30.55
C ARG A 36 -1.88 10.70 -30.62
N GLU A 37 -0.67 10.18 -30.74
CA GLU A 37 -0.32 8.76 -30.66
C GLU A 37 -0.73 8.21 -29.29
N GLY A 38 -1.58 7.18 -29.25
CA GLY A 38 -2.09 6.61 -27.99
C GLY A 38 -3.20 7.42 -27.29
N ALA A 39 -3.57 8.60 -27.80
CA ALA A 39 -4.66 9.44 -27.27
C ALA A 39 -5.92 9.49 -28.17
N ALA A 40 -5.92 8.70 -29.25
CA ALA A 40 -6.98 8.65 -30.26
C ALA A 40 -7.82 7.36 -30.18
N PHE A 41 -9.12 7.47 -30.46
CA PHE A 41 -10.11 6.40 -30.32
C PHE A 41 -11.08 6.33 -31.53
N CYS A 42 -11.61 5.14 -31.81
CA CYS A 42 -12.58 4.91 -32.90
C CYS A 42 -14.05 4.82 -32.43
N SER A 43 -14.32 4.97 -31.14
CA SER A 43 -15.67 5.02 -30.55
C SER A 43 -15.62 5.49 -29.10
N GLN A 44 -16.75 5.97 -28.58
CA GLN A 44 -16.88 6.38 -27.18
C GLN A 44 -16.68 5.20 -26.21
N ASP A 45 -17.03 3.97 -26.61
CA ASP A 45 -16.88 2.80 -25.76
C ASP A 45 -15.43 2.28 -25.72
N CYS A 46 -14.67 2.40 -26.83
CA CYS A 46 -13.23 2.21 -26.79
C CYS A 46 -12.54 3.24 -25.87
N PHE A 47 -13.03 4.48 -25.81
CA PHE A 47 -12.56 5.48 -24.85
C PHE A 47 -12.89 5.09 -23.40
N LYS A 48 -14.15 4.73 -23.09
CA LYS A 48 -14.56 4.28 -21.74
C LYS A 48 -13.73 3.09 -21.24
N VAL A 49 -13.56 2.06 -22.07
CA VAL A 49 -12.83 0.82 -21.69
C VAL A 49 -11.33 1.07 -21.51
N SER A 50 -10.75 2.04 -22.22
CA SER A 50 -9.36 2.47 -21.99
C SER A 50 -9.19 3.55 -20.93
N TRP A 51 -10.26 4.11 -20.36
CA TRP A 51 -10.15 5.27 -19.46
C TRP A 51 -9.31 4.99 -18.21
N SER A 52 -9.46 3.81 -17.61
CA SER A 52 -8.74 3.37 -16.42
C SER A 52 -7.21 3.37 -16.60
N SER A 53 -6.71 2.98 -17.78
CA SER A 53 -5.29 3.03 -18.13
C SER A 53 -4.88 4.40 -18.68
N HIS A 54 -5.69 5.02 -19.53
CA HIS A 54 -5.37 6.27 -20.23
C HIS A 54 -5.27 7.49 -19.29
N LYS A 55 -6.05 7.54 -18.20
CA LYS A 55 -5.98 8.66 -17.23
C LYS A 55 -4.57 8.90 -16.66
N SER A 56 -3.74 7.85 -16.56
CA SER A 56 -2.36 7.92 -16.07
C SER A 56 -1.43 8.78 -16.94
N VAL A 57 -1.78 9.01 -18.21
CA VAL A 57 -1.01 9.86 -19.13
C VAL A 57 -1.13 11.33 -18.73
N HIS A 58 -2.27 11.75 -18.17
CA HIS A 58 -2.54 13.15 -17.83
C HIS A 58 -1.77 13.61 -16.58
N SER A 59 -1.47 12.69 -15.67
CA SER A 59 -0.66 12.95 -14.46
C SER A 59 0.78 13.36 -14.78
N LYS A 60 1.31 12.98 -15.96
CA LYS A 60 2.72 13.20 -16.32
C LYS A 60 3.04 14.60 -16.88
N SER A 61 2.05 15.42 -17.20
CA SER A 61 2.26 16.69 -17.95
C SER A 61 1.86 17.96 -17.21
N ILE A 62 1.58 17.88 -15.91
CA ILE A 62 1.22 19.04 -15.09
C ILE A 62 2.45 19.91 -14.73
N SER A 63 3.66 19.35 -14.88
CA SER A 63 4.92 19.94 -14.37
C SER A 63 5.67 20.87 -15.33
N SER A 64 5.09 21.33 -16.46
CA SER A 64 5.85 22.09 -17.46
C SER A 64 5.05 23.13 -18.28
N SER A 65 4.79 24.32 -17.72
CA SER A 65 4.64 25.57 -18.51
C SER A 65 4.74 26.87 -17.68
N ALA A 66 5.95 27.47 -17.64
CA ALA A 66 6.15 28.88 -17.33
C ALA A 66 7.45 29.38 -18.05
N PRO A 67 7.48 30.59 -18.63
CA PRO A 67 8.64 31.09 -19.36
C PRO A 67 9.73 31.63 -18.42
N VAL A 68 11.00 31.41 -18.79
CA VAL A 68 12.19 31.84 -18.04
C VAL A 68 12.75 33.14 -18.60
N ASN A 69 13.02 34.13 -17.73
CA ASN A 69 13.94 35.22 -18.03
C ASN A 69 15.34 34.88 -17.48
N PRO A 70 16.43 35.11 -18.23
CA PRO A 70 17.78 34.74 -17.82
C PRO A 70 18.39 35.79 -16.89
N GLY A 71 18.48 35.49 -15.59
CA GLY A 71 19.14 36.35 -14.61
C GLY A 71 19.31 35.68 -13.25
N GLU A 72 20.57 35.64 -12.81
CA GLU A 72 21.07 35.17 -11.49
C GLU A 72 21.10 33.66 -11.22
N GLN A 73 22.24 33.22 -10.67
CA GLN A 73 22.55 31.82 -10.36
C GLN A 73 22.40 31.60 -8.85
N ASN A 74 21.40 30.82 -8.44
CA ASN A 74 21.33 30.27 -7.07
C ASN A 74 20.80 28.83 -7.11
N ALA A 75 21.63 27.88 -6.68
CA ALA A 75 21.37 26.45 -6.76
C ALA A 75 20.48 25.95 -5.60
N ALA A 76 19.33 26.58 -5.39
CA ALA A 76 18.34 26.20 -4.38
C ALA A 76 16.92 26.59 -4.84
N SER A 77 16.23 25.66 -5.51
CA SER A 77 14.88 25.91 -6.06
C SER A 77 14.04 24.64 -6.08
N GLN A 78 12.82 24.73 -5.52
CA GLN A 78 11.73 23.75 -5.55
C GLN A 78 11.97 22.39 -4.88
N ASN A 79 11.85 22.36 -3.54
CA ASN A 79 11.33 21.18 -2.83
C ASN A 79 10.43 21.58 -1.63
N ASP A 80 9.57 22.58 -1.85
CA ASP A 80 8.92 23.45 -0.85
C ASP A 80 7.74 22.78 -0.10
N GLY A 81 8.05 21.68 0.58
CA GLY A 81 7.06 20.88 1.31
C GLY A 81 7.38 19.40 1.50
N TRP A 82 8.50 18.90 0.97
CA TRP A 82 9.03 17.59 1.34
C TRP A 82 9.94 17.75 2.55
N LEU A 83 9.55 17.17 3.68
CA LEU A 83 10.24 17.35 4.97
C LEU A 83 10.38 16.00 5.69
N TYR A 84 11.46 15.83 6.46
CA TYR A 84 11.67 14.62 7.26
C TYR A 84 10.55 14.47 8.30
N CYS A 85 10.07 13.24 8.45
CA CYS A 85 9.02 12.92 9.42
C CYS A 85 9.61 12.74 10.83
N LEU A 86 9.13 13.52 11.79
CA LEU A 86 9.49 13.41 13.21
C LEU A 86 8.31 12.92 14.06
N ARG A 87 8.62 12.43 15.27
CA ARG A 87 7.71 12.11 16.39
C ARG A 87 6.28 11.69 15.98
N LYS A 88 6.07 10.39 15.74
CA LYS A 88 4.74 9.80 15.43
C LYS A 88 3.98 10.48 14.28
N GLY A 89 4.66 11.03 13.27
CA GLY A 89 3.97 11.69 12.15
C GLY A 89 3.51 13.13 12.41
N ASN A 90 3.68 13.67 13.62
CA ASN A 90 3.16 14.99 14.01
C ASN A 90 4.10 16.18 13.76
N ALA A 91 5.41 15.96 13.62
CA ALA A 91 6.39 17.04 13.43
C ALA A 91 7.19 16.85 12.14
N ARG A 92 7.74 17.95 11.59
CA ARG A 92 8.50 17.96 10.34
C ARG A 92 9.81 18.75 10.51
N SER A 93 10.81 18.41 9.71
CA SER A 93 12.14 19.05 9.72
C SER A 93 12.72 19.13 8.31
N HIS A 94 13.51 20.17 8.04
CA HIS A 94 14.38 20.24 6.86
C HIS A 94 15.66 19.42 7.04
N GLU A 95 16.09 19.20 8.29
CA GLU A 95 17.27 18.41 8.66
C GLU A 95 16.88 16.97 8.99
N LEU A 96 17.75 16.02 8.59
CA LEU A 96 17.62 14.60 8.92
C LEU A 96 17.68 14.43 10.46
N PRO A 97 16.73 13.73 11.11
CA PRO A 97 16.81 13.47 12.54
C PRO A 97 18.08 12.68 12.89
N HIS A 98 18.82 13.15 13.89
CA HIS A 98 19.92 12.40 14.48
C HIS A 98 19.39 11.22 15.30
N PHE A 99 19.89 10.03 14.99
CA PHE A 99 19.58 8.76 15.65
C PHE A 99 20.69 7.75 15.33
N ASP A 100 20.93 6.81 16.24
CA ASP A 100 21.92 5.74 16.07
C ASP A 100 21.31 4.57 15.28
N TRP A 101 21.31 4.71 13.94
CA TRP A 101 20.72 3.75 13.02
C TRP A 101 21.41 2.38 13.05
N THR A 102 20.62 1.31 13.13
CA THR A 102 21.10 -0.08 13.24
C THR A 102 21.61 -0.70 11.93
N GLY A 103 21.40 -0.02 10.80
CA GLY A 103 21.74 -0.53 9.46
C GLY A 103 22.15 0.58 8.49
N GLN A 104 21.97 0.34 7.19
CA GLN A 104 22.33 1.28 6.12
C GLN A 104 21.18 2.20 5.71
N LEU A 105 19.93 1.76 5.87
CA LEU A 105 18.76 2.54 5.46
C LEU A 105 18.63 3.83 6.28
N ARG A 106 18.23 4.92 5.64
CA ARG A 106 17.94 6.22 6.28
C ARG A 106 16.57 6.69 5.82
N PRO A 107 15.78 7.36 6.67
CA PRO A 107 14.54 7.99 6.23
C PRO A 107 14.86 9.16 5.31
N TYR A 108 14.03 9.36 4.31
CA TYR A 108 14.08 10.51 3.41
C TYR A 108 12.96 11.52 3.79
N PRO A 109 12.95 12.72 3.18
CA PRO A 109 11.81 13.62 3.29
C PRO A 109 10.52 12.96 2.76
N ILE A 110 9.36 13.29 3.36
CA ILE A 110 8.05 12.77 2.94
C ILE A 110 7.20 13.86 2.26
N SER A 111 6.40 13.50 1.27
CA SER A 111 5.45 14.44 0.65
C SER A 111 4.28 14.79 1.58
N LYS A 112 3.53 15.85 1.26
CA LYS A 112 2.32 16.27 2.01
C LYS A 112 1.28 15.14 2.05
N ARG A 113 0.44 15.10 3.10
CA ARG A 113 -0.65 14.12 3.22
C ARG A 113 -1.63 14.29 2.05
N ARG A 114 -2.02 13.18 1.42
CA ARG A 114 -2.96 13.17 0.28
C ARG A 114 -4.40 13.42 0.77
N PRO A 115 -5.23 14.18 0.03
CA PRO A 115 -6.56 14.58 0.46
C PRO A 115 -7.61 13.47 0.26
N ILE A 116 -8.52 13.33 1.21
CA ILE A 116 -9.67 12.41 1.14
C ILE A 116 -10.90 13.17 0.60
N PRO A 117 -11.61 12.67 -0.43
CA PRO A 117 -12.86 13.27 -0.89
C PRO A 117 -13.97 13.15 0.15
N ASN A 118 -14.81 14.19 0.29
CA ASN A 118 -15.89 14.27 1.27
C ASN A 118 -16.97 13.17 1.14
N GLN A 119 -16.98 12.41 0.05
CA GLN A 119 -17.91 11.31 -0.21
C GLN A 119 -17.42 9.95 0.33
N ILE A 120 -16.20 9.87 0.86
CA ILE A 120 -15.63 8.65 1.45
C ILE A 120 -16.03 8.55 2.92
N ASP A 121 -16.62 7.42 3.31
CA ASP A 121 -16.88 7.06 4.71
C ASP A 121 -15.53 7.01 5.48
N GLN A 122 -15.48 7.66 6.65
CA GLN A 122 -14.24 7.89 7.38
C GLN A 122 -14.30 7.29 8.80
N PRO A 123 -13.21 6.66 9.29
CA PRO A 123 -13.10 6.21 10.67
C PRO A 123 -12.98 7.40 11.65
N ASP A 124 -13.20 7.15 12.94
CA ASP A 124 -13.33 8.19 13.97
C ASP A 124 -12.03 8.97 14.26
N TRP A 125 -10.87 8.45 13.83
CA TRP A 125 -9.57 9.13 13.86
C TRP A 125 -9.25 9.97 12.62
N ALA A 126 -10.03 9.90 11.54
CA ALA A 126 -9.64 10.47 10.24
C ALA A 126 -9.32 11.97 10.31
N LEU A 127 -10.05 12.73 11.15
CA LEU A 127 -9.90 14.18 11.31
C LEU A 127 -8.73 14.57 12.22
N ASP A 128 -8.70 14.06 13.46
CA ASP A 128 -7.80 14.52 14.53
C ASP A 128 -6.68 13.53 14.90
N GLY A 129 -6.65 12.38 14.25
CA GLY A 129 -5.65 11.32 14.43
C GLY A 129 -5.83 10.44 15.66
N ILE A 130 -6.91 10.64 16.43
CA ILE A 130 -7.16 9.92 17.68
C ILE A 130 -8.25 8.85 17.47
N PRO A 131 -7.95 7.55 17.56
CA PRO A 131 -8.98 6.51 17.69
C PRO A 131 -9.63 6.64 19.07
N LYS A 132 -10.93 6.90 19.10
CA LYS A 132 -11.74 7.12 20.30
C LYS A 132 -12.58 5.89 20.64
N ILE A 133 -13.00 5.15 19.61
CA ILE A 133 -13.75 3.91 19.76
C ILE A 133 -12.86 2.79 20.30
N GLU A 134 -11.66 2.57 19.72
CA GLU A 134 -10.79 1.45 20.10
C GLU A 134 -10.40 1.43 21.59
N PRO A 135 -9.96 2.55 22.22
CA PRO A 135 -9.53 2.55 23.62
C PRO A 135 -10.66 2.32 24.63
N ASN A 136 -11.92 2.45 24.21
CA ASN A 136 -13.12 2.33 25.04
C ASN A 136 -14.01 1.14 24.65
N SER A 137 -13.49 0.20 23.84
CA SER A 137 -14.25 -0.93 23.31
C SER A 137 -14.04 -2.21 24.13
N ASP A 138 -15.14 -2.87 24.51
CA ASP A 138 -15.15 -4.19 25.16
C ASP A 138 -14.43 -5.28 24.32
N LEU A 139 -14.23 -5.03 23.02
CA LEU A 139 -13.47 -5.91 22.12
C LEU A 139 -11.96 -6.01 22.45
N GLN A 140 -11.46 -5.19 23.38
CA GLN A 140 -10.14 -5.42 24.00
C GLN A 140 -10.10 -6.68 24.87
N TYR A 141 -11.25 -7.12 25.40
CA TYR A 141 -11.36 -8.23 26.36
C TYR A 141 -12.14 -9.43 25.81
N HIS A 142 -12.88 -9.25 24.71
CA HIS A 142 -13.78 -10.25 24.15
C HIS A 142 -13.66 -10.38 22.63
N VAL A 143 -13.64 -11.61 22.11
CA VAL A 143 -13.65 -11.91 20.67
C VAL A 143 -15.09 -11.93 20.17
N GLU A 144 -15.43 -11.02 19.25
CA GLU A 144 -16.77 -10.91 18.67
C GLU A 144 -17.07 -12.06 17.70
N ILE A 145 -18.21 -12.72 17.88
CA ILE A 145 -18.78 -13.63 16.87
C ILE A 145 -19.52 -12.77 15.85
N LYS A 146 -18.89 -12.54 14.68
CA LYS A 146 -19.41 -11.66 13.64
C LYS A 146 -20.72 -12.18 13.04
N ALA A 147 -21.68 -11.28 12.84
CA ALA A 147 -22.94 -11.53 12.15
C ALA A 147 -22.75 -11.75 10.64
N PRO A 148 -23.67 -12.43 9.93
CA PRO A 148 -23.52 -12.74 8.51
C PRO A 148 -23.34 -11.52 7.59
N ASP A 149 -23.93 -10.36 7.92
CA ASP A 149 -23.80 -9.13 7.15
C ASP A 149 -22.43 -8.45 7.38
N GLN A 150 -21.92 -8.46 8.62
CA GLN A 150 -20.55 -8.04 8.92
C GLN A 150 -19.54 -8.89 8.16
N ILE A 151 -19.77 -10.21 8.08
CA ILE A 151 -18.90 -11.14 7.36
C ILE A 151 -18.87 -10.84 5.85
N GLU A 152 -20.01 -10.52 5.19
CA GLU A 152 -19.96 -10.16 3.77
C GLU A 152 -19.37 -8.77 3.52
N LYS A 153 -19.62 -7.78 4.41
CA LYS A 153 -18.90 -6.49 4.38
C LYS A 153 -17.39 -6.71 4.45
N MET A 154 -16.92 -7.54 5.40
CA MET A 154 -15.49 -7.87 5.54
C MET A 154 -14.95 -8.56 4.28
N ARG A 155 -15.68 -9.51 3.68
CA ARG A 155 -15.29 -10.14 2.41
C ARG A 155 -15.19 -9.13 1.26
N GLU A 156 -16.08 -8.14 1.20
CA GLU A 156 -16.03 -7.06 0.21
C GLU A 156 -14.79 -6.18 0.42
N THR A 157 -14.54 -5.71 1.65
CA THR A 157 -13.37 -4.90 1.99
C THR A 157 -12.05 -5.65 1.79
N CYS A 158 -11.98 -6.96 2.09
CA CYS A 158 -10.81 -7.81 1.83
C CYS A 158 -10.53 -8.05 0.33
N ARG A 159 -11.55 -7.95 -0.55
CA ARG A 159 -11.34 -7.97 -2.01
C ARG A 159 -10.72 -6.63 -2.45
N ILE A 160 -11.27 -5.50 -1.99
CA ILE A 160 -10.76 -4.15 -2.28
C ILE A 160 -9.30 -4.00 -1.83
N ALA A 161 -8.97 -4.40 -0.60
CA ALA A 161 -7.61 -4.28 -0.07
C ALA A 161 -6.59 -5.10 -0.90
N ARG A 162 -6.98 -6.25 -1.45
CA ARG A 162 -6.17 -7.05 -2.36
C ARG A 162 -5.99 -6.39 -3.73
N ASP A 163 -7.06 -5.85 -4.33
CA ASP A 163 -6.95 -5.09 -5.59
C ASP A 163 -6.00 -3.89 -5.45
N VAL A 164 -5.96 -3.27 -4.26
CA VAL A 164 -5.04 -2.19 -3.88
C VAL A 164 -3.60 -2.71 -3.71
N LEU A 165 -3.37 -3.82 -2.97
CA LEU A 165 -2.03 -4.40 -2.82
C LEU A 165 -1.48 -4.91 -4.16
N ASP A 166 -2.32 -5.51 -5.02
CA ASP A 166 -1.95 -5.89 -6.38
C ASP A 166 -1.63 -4.67 -7.26
N ALA A 167 -2.21 -3.50 -6.99
CA ALA A 167 -1.85 -2.26 -7.66
C ALA A 167 -0.48 -1.73 -7.23
N ALA A 168 -0.17 -1.80 -5.92
CA ALA A 168 1.17 -1.51 -5.40
C ALA A 168 2.21 -2.47 -5.98
N ALA A 169 1.96 -3.78 -5.95
CA ALA A 169 2.85 -4.82 -6.47
C ALA A 169 3.23 -4.57 -7.95
N ARG A 170 2.26 -4.15 -8.78
CA ARG A 170 2.47 -3.84 -10.22
C ARG A 170 3.40 -2.66 -10.51
N VAL A 171 3.74 -1.83 -9.52
CA VAL A 171 4.66 -0.69 -9.72
C VAL A 171 6.03 -0.86 -9.06
N ILE A 172 6.24 -1.90 -8.25
CA ILE A 172 7.53 -2.16 -7.57
C ILE A 172 8.60 -2.55 -8.60
N ARG A 173 9.70 -1.80 -8.59
CA ARG A 173 10.87 -1.95 -9.48
C ARG A 173 12.00 -1.03 -8.99
N PRO A 174 13.27 -1.25 -9.39
CA PRO A 174 14.34 -0.28 -9.14
C PRO A 174 13.98 1.13 -9.61
N GLY A 175 14.31 2.13 -8.78
CA GLY A 175 14.19 3.55 -9.08
C GLY A 175 12.81 4.21 -8.83
N ILE A 176 11.78 3.46 -8.41
CA ILE A 176 10.51 4.04 -7.90
C ILE A 176 10.68 4.45 -6.44
N THR A 177 10.03 5.52 -5.97
CA THR A 177 10.01 5.85 -4.53
C THR A 177 8.91 5.10 -3.77
N THR A 178 9.07 4.99 -2.46
CA THR A 178 8.00 4.49 -1.58
C THR A 178 6.80 5.46 -1.56
N ASP A 179 7.01 6.78 -1.65
CA ASP A 179 5.92 7.76 -1.82
C ASP A 179 5.12 7.57 -3.13
N GLU A 180 5.76 7.15 -4.23
CA GLU A 180 5.07 6.78 -5.47
C GLU A 180 4.22 5.51 -5.29
N ILE A 181 4.61 4.58 -4.42
CA ILE A 181 3.79 3.39 -4.07
C ILE A 181 2.58 3.82 -3.21
N ASP A 182 2.77 4.71 -2.23
CA ASP A 182 1.68 5.32 -1.46
C ASP A 182 0.68 6.08 -2.34
N ALA A 183 1.15 6.75 -3.41
CA ALA A 183 0.27 7.38 -4.38
C ALA A 183 -0.68 6.36 -5.04
N VAL A 184 -0.15 5.19 -5.45
CA VAL A 184 -0.95 4.13 -6.07
C VAL A 184 -1.92 3.50 -5.08
N VAL A 185 -1.47 3.19 -3.85
CA VAL A 185 -2.35 2.67 -2.79
C VAL A 185 -3.50 3.63 -2.53
N HIS A 186 -3.19 4.92 -2.36
CA HIS A 186 -4.18 5.96 -2.10
C HIS A 186 -5.18 6.10 -3.25
N GLU A 187 -4.70 6.28 -4.48
CA GLU A 187 -5.58 6.48 -5.64
C GLU A 187 -6.50 5.28 -5.90
N VAL A 188 -6.03 4.05 -5.72
CA VAL A 188 -6.86 2.85 -5.93
C VAL A 188 -7.85 2.64 -4.79
N THR A 189 -7.45 2.89 -3.54
CA THR A 189 -8.35 2.80 -2.37
C THR A 189 -9.52 3.79 -2.51
N ILE A 190 -9.22 5.05 -2.87
CA ILE A 190 -10.23 6.09 -3.09
C ILE A 190 -11.06 5.80 -4.36
N SER A 191 -10.46 5.24 -5.42
CA SER A 191 -11.20 4.79 -6.62
C SER A 191 -12.20 3.66 -6.34
N ALA A 192 -11.96 2.85 -5.30
CA ALA A 192 -12.87 1.80 -4.84
C ALA A 192 -13.94 2.31 -3.83
N GLY A 193 -13.87 3.59 -3.42
CA GLY A 193 -14.75 4.18 -2.42
C GLY A 193 -14.36 3.88 -0.96
N GLY A 194 -13.16 3.33 -0.73
CA GLY A 194 -12.63 3.08 0.62
C GLY A 194 -11.78 4.23 1.15
N TYR A 195 -11.54 4.22 2.46
CA TYR A 195 -10.56 5.07 3.14
C TYR A 195 -9.30 4.23 3.47
N PRO A 196 -8.07 4.71 3.21
CA PRO A 196 -6.86 4.01 3.61
C PRO A 196 -6.67 4.12 5.13
N SER A 197 -6.97 3.05 5.89
CA SER A 197 -7.00 3.03 7.37
C SER A 197 -5.79 3.67 8.06
N PRO A 198 -4.53 3.47 7.60
CA PRO A 198 -3.35 4.04 8.26
C PRO A 198 -3.32 5.56 8.19
N LEU A 199 -4.02 6.18 7.25
CA LEU A 199 -4.00 7.62 7.07
C LEU A 199 -4.54 8.32 8.32
N ASN A 200 -3.69 9.15 8.92
CA ASN A 200 -3.91 9.81 10.20
C ASN A 200 -4.05 8.89 11.43
N TYR A 201 -4.02 7.56 11.30
CA TYR A 201 -4.14 6.67 12.48
C TYR A 201 -2.98 6.93 13.45
N ASN A 202 -3.28 7.33 14.69
CA ASN A 202 -2.27 7.80 15.66
C ASN A 202 -1.26 8.80 15.03
N PHE A 203 -1.80 9.69 14.18
CA PHE A 203 -1.11 10.71 13.37
C PHE A 203 -0.19 10.21 12.24
N PHE A 204 -0.22 8.92 11.90
CA PHE A 204 0.57 8.36 10.79
C PHE A 204 0.32 9.14 9.47
N PRO A 205 1.36 9.47 8.69
CA PRO A 205 1.25 10.51 7.68
C PRO A 205 0.84 10.02 6.28
N LYS A 206 0.75 8.71 6.06
CA LYS A 206 0.61 8.06 4.73
C LYS A 206 -0.51 7.01 4.70
N SER A 207 -0.77 6.47 3.52
CA SER A 207 -1.93 5.60 3.20
C SER A 207 -1.63 4.11 3.35
N CYS A 208 -0.35 3.74 3.30
CA CYS A 208 0.20 2.40 3.54
C CYS A 208 1.49 2.51 4.38
N CYS A 209 1.98 1.38 4.85
CA CYS A 209 3.38 1.24 5.25
C CYS A 209 4.21 0.67 4.08
N THR A 210 5.48 1.07 4.01
CA THR A 210 6.47 0.54 3.05
C THR A 210 7.75 0.26 3.80
N SER A 211 8.01 -1.02 4.04
CA SER A 211 9.05 -1.52 4.94
C SER A 211 10.15 -2.18 4.13
N VAL A 212 11.29 -1.51 4.00
CA VAL A 212 12.42 -1.95 3.18
C VAL A 212 13.53 -2.56 4.04
N ASN A 213 14.08 -3.69 3.60
CA ASN A 213 15.26 -4.35 4.18
C ASN A 213 15.19 -4.52 5.71
N GLU A 214 15.99 -3.76 6.49
CA GLU A 214 16.01 -3.85 7.96
C GLU A 214 14.79 -3.20 8.67
N VAL A 215 13.88 -2.54 7.93
CA VAL A 215 12.67 -1.92 8.51
C VAL A 215 11.60 -2.98 8.74
N ILE A 216 11.67 -3.58 9.93
CA ILE A 216 10.70 -4.51 10.54
C ILE A 216 9.24 -4.24 10.11
N CYS A 217 8.66 -3.09 10.45
CA CYS A 217 7.31 -2.72 10.01
C CYS A 217 7.09 -1.19 10.13
N HIS A 218 5.90 -0.72 9.73
CA HIS A 218 5.48 0.68 9.83
C HIS A 218 6.43 1.70 9.17
N GLY A 219 7.24 1.27 8.19
CA GLY A 219 8.06 2.17 7.39
C GLY A 219 7.19 3.22 6.69
N ILE A 220 7.57 4.49 6.78
CA ILE A 220 6.77 5.60 6.26
C ILE A 220 7.16 5.87 4.80
N PRO A 221 6.22 5.82 3.84
CA PRO A 221 6.45 6.23 2.45
C PRO A 221 7.08 7.63 2.32
N ASP A 222 8.23 7.68 1.65
CA ASP A 222 9.16 8.80 1.57
C ASP A 222 9.85 8.92 0.19
N ALA A 223 10.81 9.84 0.07
CA ALA A 223 11.54 10.06 -1.19
C ALA A 223 12.64 9.02 -1.48
N ARG A 224 12.84 7.97 -0.66
CA ARG A 224 13.83 6.93 -0.99
C ARG A 224 13.36 6.17 -2.23
N LYS A 225 14.25 6.06 -3.21
CA LYS A 225 14.10 5.15 -4.34
C LYS A 225 14.48 3.74 -3.93
N LEU A 226 13.70 2.75 -4.34
CA LEU A 226 14.05 1.34 -4.20
C LEU A 226 15.24 1.01 -5.11
N GLU A 227 16.14 0.17 -4.62
CA GLU A 227 17.40 -0.22 -5.26
C GLU A 227 17.33 -1.67 -5.77
N ASP A 228 18.15 -2.05 -6.77
CA ASP A 228 18.18 -3.43 -7.26
C ASP A 228 18.78 -4.34 -6.18
N GLY A 229 18.02 -5.33 -5.74
CA GLY A 229 18.34 -6.18 -4.60
C GLY A 229 17.63 -5.84 -3.28
N ASP A 230 16.88 -4.72 -3.20
CA ASP A 230 16.01 -4.46 -2.04
C ASP A 230 14.92 -5.55 -1.90
N ILE A 231 14.49 -5.81 -0.66
CA ILE A 231 13.19 -6.39 -0.37
C ILE A 231 12.28 -5.33 0.26
N VAL A 232 11.01 -5.28 -0.18
CA VAL A 232 10.04 -4.30 0.33
C VAL A 232 8.72 -4.96 0.68
N ASN A 233 8.32 -4.87 1.95
CA ASN A 233 6.97 -5.17 2.40
C ASN A 233 6.07 -3.94 2.15
N VAL A 234 4.89 -4.14 1.58
CA VAL A 234 3.88 -3.08 1.42
C VAL A 234 2.61 -3.48 2.17
N ASP A 235 2.19 -2.62 3.09
CA ASP A 235 1.13 -2.90 4.06
C ASP A 235 -0.11 -2.06 3.80
N VAL A 236 -1.21 -2.73 3.46
CA VAL A 236 -2.43 -2.15 2.91
C VAL A 236 -3.59 -2.47 3.83
N SER A 237 -4.13 -1.41 4.42
CA SER A 237 -5.28 -1.50 5.32
C SER A 237 -6.38 -0.56 4.81
N VAL A 238 -7.57 -1.08 4.55
CA VAL A 238 -8.70 -0.35 3.93
C VAL A 238 -9.92 -0.39 4.84
N TYR A 239 -10.52 0.76 5.08
CA TYR A 239 -11.83 0.93 5.70
C TYR A 239 -12.91 1.13 4.63
N TYR A 240 -13.99 0.36 4.71
CA TYR A 240 -15.12 0.44 3.79
C TYR A 240 -16.38 -0.12 4.45
N LYS A 241 -17.54 0.55 4.26
CA LYS A 241 -18.85 0.15 4.80
C LYS A 241 -18.85 -0.18 6.32
N GLY A 242 -18.04 0.55 7.09
CA GLY A 242 -17.94 0.40 8.55
C GLY A 242 -17.04 -0.74 9.05
N VAL A 243 -16.27 -1.41 8.18
CA VAL A 243 -15.31 -2.46 8.57
C VAL A 243 -13.94 -2.22 7.92
N HIS A 244 -12.89 -2.78 8.53
CA HIS A 244 -11.54 -2.78 7.99
C HIS A 244 -11.18 -4.13 7.38
N ALA A 245 -10.29 -4.12 6.39
CA ALA A 245 -9.49 -5.27 5.96
C ALA A 245 -8.01 -4.86 5.88
N ASP A 246 -7.12 -5.83 6.08
CA ASP A 246 -5.71 -5.60 6.39
C ASP A 246 -4.86 -6.72 5.79
N LEU A 247 -3.82 -6.40 5.01
CA LEU A 247 -2.87 -7.37 4.47
C LEU A 247 -1.57 -6.73 3.95
N ASN A 248 -0.47 -7.48 4.06
CA ASN A 248 0.80 -7.17 3.40
C ASN A 248 1.41 -8.38 2.69
N GLU A 249 2.30 -8.09 1.75
CA GLU A 249 3.21 -9.03 1.11
C GLU A 249 4.60 -8.37 0.98
N THR A 250 5.65 -9.19 1.00
CA THR A 250 7.04 -8.74 0.76
C THR A 250 7.47 -9.07 -0.66
N PHE A 251 7.90 -8.06 -1.39
CA PHE A 251 8.24 -8.10 -2.81
C PHE A 251 9.74 -7.95 -3.04
N PHE A 252 10.24 -8.62 -4.08
CA PHE A 252 11.62 -8.47 -4.55
C PHE A 252 11.75 -7.28 -5.50
N VAL A 253 12.73 -6.41 -5.25
CA VAL A 253 13.04 -5.27 -6.14
C VAL A 253 14.15 -5.69 -7.12
N GLY A 254 13.72 -6.29 -8.23
CA GLY A 254 14.66 -6.78 -9.25
C GLY A 254 15.46 -8.00 -8.78
N ASN A 255 16.80 -7.93 -8.82
CA ASN A 255 17.68 -9.08 -8.60
C ASN A 255 18.07 -9.25 -7.11
N VAL A 256 17.20 -9.91 -6.34
CA VAL A 256 17.40 -10.16 -4.90
C VAL A 256 18.25 -11.42 -4.64
N ASP A 257 19.08 -11.39 -3.59
CA ASP A 257 20.00 -12.47 -3.22
C ASP A 257 19.31 -13.72 -2.61
N GLU A 258 20.03 -14.85 -2.56
CA GLU A 258 19.49 -16.12 -2.04
C GLU A 258 19.07 -16.08 -0.56
N SER A 259 19.73 -15.30 0.29
CA SER A 259 19.39 -15.20 1.71
C SER A 259 18.10 -14.40 1.92
N SER A 260 17.92 -13.30 1.19
CA SER A 260 16.69 -12.51 1.16
C SER A 260 15.53 -13.27 0.49
N GLN A 261 15.80 -14.06 -0.56
CA GLN A 261 14.81 -14.98 -1.14
C GLN A 261 14.36 -16.03 -0.12
N ARG A 262 15.30 -16.67 0.60
CA ARG A 262 14.98 -17.64 1.66
C ARG A 262 14.20 -17.03 2.82
N LEU A 263 14.51 -15.80 3.22
CA LEU A 263 13.80 -15.04 4.25
C LEU A 263 12.32 -14.84 3.86
N VAL A 264 12.06 -14.33 2.65
CA VAL A 264 10.69 -14.10 2.16
C VAL A 264 9.92 -15.42 1.96
N GLN A 265 10.58 -16.46 1.42
CA GLN A 265 9.95 -17.78 1.27
C GLN A 265 9.59 -18.42 2.62
N CYS A 266 10.50 -18.41 3.60
CA CYS A 266 10.20 -18.93 4.94
C CYS A 266 9.10 -18.11 5.63
N THR A 267 9.08 -16.80 5.43
CA THR A 267 8.04 -15.90 5.94
C THR A 267 6.66 -16.32 5.42
N TYR A 268 6.54 -16.55 4.11
CA TYR A 268 5.30 -17.03 3.49
C TYR A 268 4.91 -18.45 3.94
N GLU A 269 5.89 -19.33 4.17
CA GLU A 269 5.62 -20.67 4.70
C GLU A 269 5.17 -20.68 6.16
N CYS A 270 5.69 -19.78 7.01
CA CYS A 270 5.17 -19.55 8.35
C CYS A 270 3.70 -19.13 8.30
N LEU A 271 3.35 -18.23 7.38
CA LEU A 271 1.98 -17.77 7.13
C LEU A 271 1.05 -18.95 6.75
N GLU A 272 1.32 -19.65 5.65
CA GLU A 272 0.43 -20.73 5.17
C GLU A 272 0.28 -21.87 6.20
N LYS A 273 1.34 -22.18 6.96
CA LYS A 273 1.30 -23.24 7.99
C LYS A 273 0.39 -22.89 9.16
N ALA A 274 0.37 -21.64 9.62
CA ALA A 274 -0.51 -21.24 10.71
C ALA A 274 -1.95 -21.00 10.22
N ILE A 275 -2.16 -20.49 8.99
CA ILE A 275 -3.49 -20.53 8.32
C ILE A 275 -4.08 -21.94 8.36
N ALA A 276 -3.29 -22.95 7.99
CA ALA A 276 -3.75 -24.35 7.96
C ALA A 276 -4.13 -24.92 9.33
N ALA A 277 -3.76 -24.26 10.43
CA ALA A 277 -4.15 -24.64 11.79
C ALA A 277 -5.43 -23.93 12.29
N VAL A 278 -5.87 -22.82 11.67
CA VAL A 278 -7.03 -22.03 12.13
C VAL A 278 -8.33 -22.82 11.96
N LYS A 279 -8.93 -23.22 13.09
CA LYS A 279 -10.25 -23.87 13.19
C LYS A 279 -10.80 -23.75 14.62
N PRO A 280 -12.12 -23.96 14.84
CA PRO A 280 -12.69 -23.98 16.18
C PRO A 280 -11.97 -24.93 17.14
N GLY A 281 -11.74 -24.49 18.38
CA GLY A 281 -11.09 -25.27 19.44
C GLY A 281 -9.55 -25.19 19.51
N VAL A 282 -8.88 -24.65 18.48
CA VAL A 282 -7.43 -24.34 18.52
C VAL A 282 -7.19 -23.06 19.34
N ARG A 283 -6.14 -23.03 20.18
CA ARG A 283 -5.82 -21.83 20.97
C ARG A 283 -4.93 -20.90 20.16
N PHE A 284 -5.18 -19.60 20.25
CA PHE A 284 -4.37 -18.57 19.58
C PHE A 284 -2.85 -18.70 19.80
N ARG A 285 -2.38 -19.13 20.99
CA ARG A 285 -0.94 -19.33 21.24
C ARG A 285 -0.29 -20.39 20.35
N GLU A 286 -1.06 -21.38 19.90
CA GLU A 286 -0.58 -22.50 19.08
C GLU A 286 -0.14 -22.00 17.68
N ILE A 287 -0.63 -20.83 17.25
CA ILE A 287 -0.18 -20.12 16.04
C ILE A 287 1.28 -19.67 16.15
N GLY A 288 1.66 -19.04 17.27
CA GLY A 288 3.04 -18.62 17.54
C GLY A 288 3.99 -19.82 17.68
N GLU A 289 3.53 -20.90 18.32
CA GLU A 289 4.27 -22.16 18.41
C GLU A 289 4.54 -22.81 17.03
N ILE A 290 3.64 -22.63 16.06
CA ILE A 290 3.81 -23.11 14.67
C ILE A 290 4.79 -22.23 13.90
N ILE A 291 4.61 -20.91 13.95
CA ILE A 291 5.45 -19.93 13.25
C ILE A 291 6.90 -20.03 13.73
N ASN A 292 7.13 -19.94 15.05
CA ASN A 292 8.47 -19.99 15.62
C ASN A 292 9.18 -21.32 15.33
N ARG A 293 8.45 -22.45 15.33
CA ARG A 293 9.04 -23.75 14.98
C ARG A 293 9.55 -23.78 13.54
N HIS A 294 8.79 -23.25 12.57
CA HIS A 294 9.24 -23.20 11.17
C HIS A 294 10.37 -22.19 10.97
N ALA A 295 10.30 -21.04 11.65
CA ALA A 295 11.33 -20.02 11.68
C ALA A 295 12.69 -20.58 12.13
N SER A 296 12.76 -21.12 13.35
CA SER A 296 14.01 -21.61 13.94
C SER A 296 14.57 -22.81 13.15
N MET A 297 13.72 -23.69 12.62
CA MET A 297 14.16 -24.79 11.74
C MET A 297 14.72 -24.32 10.39
N SER A 298 14.38 -23.10 9.96
CA SER A 298 14.88 -22.49 8.72
C SER A 298 16.12 -21.62 8.92
N GLY A 299 16.54 -21.38 10.17
CA GLY A 299 17.66 -20.52 10.54
C GLY A 299 17.29 -19.05 10.73
N PHE A 300 16.06 -18.75 11.16
CA PHE A 300 15.54 -17.39 11.35
C PHE A 300 14.85 -17.21 12.72
N SER A 301 14.77 -15.96 13.20
CA SER A 301 14.04 -15.58 14.41
C SER A 301 12.68 -14.92 14.10
N VAL A 302 11.90 -14.62 15.15
CA VAL A 302 10.57 -14.02 15.07
C VAL A 302 10.51 -12.76 15.93
N VAL A 303 9.81 -11.73 15.47
CA VAL A 303 9.60 -10.48 16.20
C VAL A 303 8.93 -10.72 17.57
N ASN A 304 9.38 -10.02 18.61
CA ASN A 304 8.81 -10.07 19.96
C ASN A 304 8.22 -8.72 20.47
N VAL A 305 8.32 -7.63 19.69
CA VAL A 305 7.81 -6.29 20.05
C VAL A 305 6.60 -5.83 19.23
N PHE A 306 6.40 -6.43 18.07
CA PHE A 306 5.18 -6.30 17.26
C PHE A 306 4.55 -7.67 17.14
N PHE A 307 3.24 -7.68 17.29
CA PHE A 307 2.36 -8.82 17.02
C PHE A 307 1.38 -8.34 15.98
N SER A 308 0.71 -9.26 15.30
CA SER A 308 -0.71 -8.99 15.06
C SER A 308 -1.33 -8.67 16.41
N VAL A 309 -1.99 -7.50 16.56
CA VAL A 309 -3.03 -7.33 17.61
C VAL A 309 -3.80 -8.65 17.60
N TYR A 310 -4.02 -9.47 18.65
CA TYR A 310 -4.61 -9.34 20.01
C TYR A 310 -3.48 -9.60 21.03
N PRO A 311 -3.61 -9.16 22.28
CA PRO A 311 -2.80 -9.71 23.36
C PRO A 311 -3.60 -10.07 24.62
N PHE A 312 -3.57 -11.34 25.04
CA PHE A 312 -4.04 -11.76 26.37
C PHE A 312 -2.97 -12.57 27.12
N PHE A 313 -2.39 -11.95 28.15
CA PHE A 313 -1.40 -12.44 29.14
C PHE A 313 -0.10 -13.05 28.58
N PHE A 314 1.08 -12.44 28.80
CA PHE A 314 1.69 -12.37 30.15
C PHE A 314 2.79 -11.28 30.30
N TRP A 315 2.48 -10.11 30.89
CA TRP A 315 3.36 -9.39 31.84
C TRP A 315 2.54 -8.32 32.59
N LYS A 316 3.16 -7.51 33.47
CA LYS A 316 2.48 -6.42 34.21
C LYS A 316 2.85 -5.04 33.64
N ASN A 317 1.88 -4.13 33.66
CA ASN A 317 2.04 -2.66 33.57
C ASN A 317 2.47 -2.05 32.22
N ILE A 318 1.78 -2.39 31.11
CA ILE A 318 1.68 -1.51 29.93
C ILE A 318 0.20 -1.46 29.49
N PRO A 319 -0.38 -0.29 29.16
CA PRO A 319 -1.70 -0.21 28.54
C PRO A 319 -1.60 -0.55 27.04
N ASN A 320 -2.33 -1.57 26.60
CA ASN A 320 -2.31 -2.04 25.21
C ASN A 320 -3.17 -1.15 24.29
N LEU A 321 -2.84 -1.10 23.00
CA LEU A 321 -3.67 -0.50 21.94
C LEU A 321 -4.23 -1.59 21.01
N PHE A 322 -5.36 -1.29 20.37
CA PHE A 322 -6.12 -2.07 19.38
C PHE A 322 -6.78 -3.41 19.83
N PRO A 323 -7.86 -3.85 19.13
CA PRO A 323 -8.36 -5.24 19.03
C PRO A 323 -8.02 -5.94 17.67
N TYR A 324 -8.46 -7.20 17.47
CA TYR A 324 -8.10 -8.22 16.41
C TYR A 324 -6.89 -9.12 16.78
N PHE A 325 -6.47 -10.21 16.05
CA PHE A 325 -5.81 -11.54 16.43
C PHE A 325 -4.26 -11.82 16.78
N LEU A 326 -3.92 -12.37 17.99
CA LEU A 326 -2.59 -12.85 18.63
C LEU A 326 -1.55 -13.62 17.72
N PRO A 327 -0.21 -13.84 18.03
CA PRO A 327 0.59 -13.74 19.28
C PRO A 327 2.12 -13.30 19.17
N ILE A 328 3.00 -13.74 20.11
CA ILE A 328 4.49 -13.56 20.33
C ILE A 328 5.32 -14.80 19.78
N CYS A 329 6.67 -15.02 19.77
CA CYS A 329 8.00 -14.47 20.22
C CYS A 329 9.16 -15.21 19.42
N GLU A 330 10.52 -15.07 19.46
CA GLU A 330 11.58 -14.49 20.35
C GLU A 330 13.01 -14.34 19.66
N SER A 331 13.96 -13.58 20.26
CA SER A 331 15.46 -13.41 20.09
C SER A 331 16.29 -13.85 18.84
N GLY A 332 17.17 -12.93 18.36
CA GLY A 332 18.50 -13.23 17.78
C GLY A 332 18.61 -13.57 16.28
N GLU A 333 19.10 -12.62 15.48
CA GLU A 333 19.43 -12.71 14.04
C GLU A 333 18.25 -12.99 13.07
N ILE A 334 18.28 -12.33 11.89
CA ILE A 334 17.36 -12.38 10.72
C ILE A 334 15.89 -12.76 11.00
N VAL A 335 14.99 -11.79 10.81
CA VAL A 335 13.66 -11.72 11.42
C VAL A 335 12.52 -11.92 10.40
N LEU A 336 11.59 -12.85 10.68
CA LEU A 336 10.40 -13.12 9.83
C LEU A 336 9.16 -12.28 10.18
N TRP A 337 8.27 -12.07 9.20
CA TRP A 337 7.11 -11.18 9.31
C TRP A 337 5.78 -11.79 8.82
N SER A 338 4.87 -12.16 9.71
CA SER A 338 3.54 -12.66 9.31
C SER A 338 2.39 -11.83 9.90
N TRP A 339 1.64 -11.15 9.04
CA TRP A 339 0.27 -10.70 9.29
C TRP A 339 -0.65 -11.28 8.20
N TYR A 340 -1.92 -11.46 8.53
CA TYR A 340 -2.79 -12.38 7.81
C TYR A 340 -4.02 -11.69 7.20
N TRP A 341 -4.14 -11.66 5.87
CA TRP A 341 -5.40 -11.98 5.15
C TRP A 341 -5.16 -12.14 3.64
N ARG A 342 -5.23 -13.36 3.11
CA ARG A 342 -5.13 -13.63 1.66
C ARG A 342 -6.51 -13.85 1.06
N SER A 343 -7.06 -12.86 0.36
CA SER A 343 -8.38 -12.97 -0.29
C SER A 343 -8.32 -13.71 -1.64
N LEU A 344 -8.10 -15.03 -1.56
CA LEU A 344 -8.36 -15.99 -2.65
C LEU A 344 -9.45 -17.00 -2.21
N PRO A 345 -10.10 -17.73 -3.13
CA PRO A 345 -11.50 -18.18 -2.93
C PRO A 345 -11.67 -19.44 -2.06
N LEU A 346 -11.31 -19.36 -0.78
CA LEU A 346 -11.62 -20.38 0.24
C LEU A 346 -13.02 -20.21 0.86
N CYS A 347 -13.66 -19.06 0.62
CA CYS A 347 -15.01 -18.74 1.10
C CYS A 347 -16.10 -19.76 0.69
N THR A 348 -15.89 -20.51 -0.40
CA THR A 348 -16.79 -21.55 -0.90
C THR A 348 -16.50 -22.95 -0.35
N LYS A 349 -15.41 -23.14 0.42
CA LYS A 349 -14.95 -24.47 0.87
C LYS A 349 -15.15 -24.76 2.37
N TYR A 350 -15.58 -23.76 3.14
CA TYR A 350 -15.79 -23.84 4.60
C TYR A 350 -17.20 -23.45 5.08
N SER A 351 -18.15 -23.17 4.16
CA SER A 351 -19.55 -22.90 4.52
C SER A 351 -20.20 -24.05 5.30
N SER A 352 -19.85 -25.30 4.98
CA SER A 352 -20.36 -26.52 5.64
C SER A 352 -19.83 -26.77 7.07
N LEU A 353 -19.12 -25.81 7.66
CA LEU A 353 -18.57 -25.87 9.03
C LEU A 353 -19.12 -24.79 9.97
N CYS A 354 -20.11 -24.01 9.52
CA CYS A 354 -20.89 -23.09 10.38
C CYS A 354 -22.32 -23.60 10.65
N GLU A 355 -22.66 -24.84 10.28
CA GLU A 355 -24.00 -25.43 10.43
C GLU A 355 -24.08 -26.52 11.54
N LYS A 356 -23.14 -26.53 12.50
CA LYS A 356 -23.13 -27.44 13.66
C LYS A 356 -22.54 -26.77 14.91
#